data_AF-A0A1G0LPW9-F1
#
_entry.id   AF-A0A1G0LPW9-F1
#
_cell.length_a   1.000
_cell.length_b   1.000
_cell.length_c   1.000
_cell.angle_alpha   90.00
_cell.angle_beta   90.00
_cell.angle_gamma   90.00
#
_symmetry.space_group_name_H-M   'P 1'
#
loop_
_entity.id
_entity.type
_entity.pdbx_description
1 polymer ?
#
loop_
_entity_poly.entity_id
_entity_poly.type
_entity_poly.pdbx_seq_one_letter_code
_entity_poly.pdbx_strand_id
1 'polypeptide(L)' 'MKPLKDGGRAVVLLNRSALQTAISASWWRLRIVGPARVRDLWSHADLGTFTDHFSATVPAHGAVMVRVTP' A
#
# COMPACT_ATOMS: atom_id res chain seq x y z
N MET A 1 0.17 -3.61 14.48
CA MET A 1 -0.39 -3.80 13.12
C MET A 1 -1.57 -4.75 13.25
N LYS A 2 -2.78 -4.36 12.84
CA LYS A 2 -3.94 -5.26 12.85
C LYS A 2 -4.01 -5.97 11.49
N PRO A 3 -3.74 -7.28 11.40
CA PRO A 3 -3.97 -8.01 10.17
C PRO A 3 -5.47 -8.07 9.88
N LEU A 4 -5.83 -8.04 8.59
CA LEU A 4 -7.17 -8.36 8.12
C LEU A 4 -7.43 -9.85 8.35
N LYS A 5 -8.71 -10.24 8.38
CA LYS A 5 -9.18 -11.62 8.66
C LYS A 5 -8.40 -12.69 7.89
N ASP A 6 -7.95 -12.39 6.68
CA ASP A 6 -7.30 -13.35 5.79
C ASP A 6 -5.77 -13.17 5.72
N GLY A 7 -5.14 -12.56 6.74
CA GLY A 7 -3.69 -12.32 6.78
C GLY A 7 -3.23 -11.10 5.97
N GLY A 8 -4.15 -10.39 5.33
CA GLY A 8 -3.89 -9.18 4.55
C GLY A 8 -3.47 -7.98 5.40
N ARG A 9 -2.50 -7.24 4.87
CA ARG A 9 -1.99 -5.91 5.22
C ARG A 9 -2.90 -4.75 4.81
N ALA A 10 -3.59 -4.03 5.69
CA ALA A 10 -4.14 -2.71 5.31
C ALA A 10 -3.04 -1.64 5.40
N VAL A 11 -2.79 -0.92 4.30
CA VAL A 11 -1.73 0.09 4.19
C VAL A 11 -2.32 1.40 3.68
N VAL A 12 -2.01 2.49 4.37
CA VAL A 12 -2.37 3.85 3.94
C VAL A 12 -1.10 4.61 3.59
N LEU A 13 -1.03 5.11 2.37
CA LEU A 13 -0.02 6.05 1.90
C LEU A 13 -0.60 7.45 2.08
N LEU A 14 -0.23 8.13 3.17
CA LEU A 14 -0.76 9.44 3.54
C LEU A 14 0.23 10.55 3.17
N ASN A 15 -0.17 11.45 2.29
CA ASN A 15 0.59 12.66 1.99
C ASN A 15 0.06 13.82 2.84
N ARG A 16 0.90 14.32 3.75
CA ARG A 16 0.55 15.49 4.59
C ARG A 16 1.16 16.79 4.08
N SER A 17 1.91 16.74 2.98
CA SER A 17 2.57 17.91 2.40
C SER A 17 1.62 18.68 1.47
N ALA A 18 2.02 19.90 1.13
CA ALA A 18 1.33 20.76 0.18
C ALA A 18 1.63 20.40 -1.30
N LEU A 19 2.48 19.41 -1.56
CA LEU A 19 2.90 19.01 -2.90
C LEU A 19 2.51 17.56 -3.17
N GLN A 20 2.33 17.22 -4.45
CA GLN A 20 2.22 15.81 -4.84
C GLN A 20 3.53 15.07 -4.49
N THR A 21 3.41 13.87 -3.93
CA THR A 21 4.57 13.11 -3.46
C THR A 21 4.42 11.63 -3.81
N ALA A 22 5.49 11.00 -4.28
CA ALA A 22 5.57 9.55 -4.40
C ALA A 22 5.86 8.94 -3.02
N ILE A 23 4.97 8.07 -2.53
CA ILE A 23 5.08 7.44 -1.22
C ILE A 23 5.14 5.93 -1.42
N SER A 24 6.11 5.28 -0.76
CA SER A 24 6.34 3.84 -0.88
C SER A 24 6.08 3.10 0.42
N ALA A 25 5.45 1.92 0.31
CA ALA A 25 5.35 0.93 1.38
C ALA A 25 6.27 -0.25 1.07
N SER A 26 7.33 -0.41 1.86
CA SER A 26 8.29 -1.52 1.71
C SER A 26 7.86 -2.76 2.49
N TRP A 27 8.01 -3.95 1.90
CA TRP A 27 7.65 -5.23 2.50
C TRP A 27 8.39 -5.52 3.80
N TRP A 28 9.66 -5.13 3.93
CA TRP A 28 10.41 -5.29 5.18
C TRP A 28 9.78 -4.53 6.36
N ARG A 29 9.29 -3.29 6.13
CA ARG A 29 8.58 -2.51 7.17
C ARG A 29 7.24 -3.14 7.51
N LEU A 30 6.62 -3.73 6.51
CA LEU A 30 5.42 -4.52 6.68
C LEU A 30 5.72 -5.94 7.14
N ARG A 31 6.96 -6.39 7.40
CA ARG A 31 7.27 -7.79 7.76
C ARG A 31 6.65 -8.83 6.80
N ILE A 32 6.62 -8.53 5.51
CA ILE A 32 6.20 -9.44 4.43
C ILE A 32 7.46 -10.05 3.83
N VAL A 33 7.42 -11.35 3.55
CA VAL A 33 8.51 -12.10 2.91
C VAL A 33 8.00 -12.65 1.59
N GLY A 34 8.74 -12.42 0.52
CA GLY A 34 8.35 -12.84 -0.83
C GLY A 34 7.39 -11.86 -1.52
N PRO A 35 6.90 -12.25 -2.71
CA PRO A 35 5.96 -11.44 -3.47
C PRO A 35 4.64 -11.26 -2.73
N ALA A 36 3.98 -10.12 -2.93
CA ALA A 36 2.66 -9.86 -2.38
C ALA A 36 1.75 -9.15 -3.40
N ARG A 37 0.49 -9.54 -3.40
CA ARG A 37 -0.58 -8.95 -4.21
C ARG A 37 -1.05 -7.63 -3.58
N VAL A 38 -1.24 -6.62 -4.40
CA VAL A 38 -1.73 -5.30 -3.98
C VAL A 38 -3.06 -5.01 -4.65
N ARG A 39 -4.04 -4.60 -3.84
CA ARG A 39 -5.37 -4.19 -4.27
C ARG A 39 -5.67 -2.78 -3.76
N ASP A 40 -6.09 -1.89 -4.64
CA ASP A 40 -6.63 -0.60 -4.26
C ASP A 40 -8.05 -0.77 -3.69
N LEU A 41 -8.25 -0.25 -2.49
CA LEU A 41 -9.53 -0.36 -1.78
C LEU A 41 -10.55 0.68 -2.20
N TRP A 42 -10.13 1.82 -2.77
CA TRP A 42 -11.03 2.85 -3.25
C TRP A 42 -11.57 2.55 -4.64
N SER A 43 -10.69 2.16 -5.56
CA SER A 43 -11.08 1.80 -6.93
C SER A 43 -11.55 0.36 -7.06
N HIS A 44 -11.44 -0.45 -6.00
CA HIS A 44 -11.76 -1.87 -6.01
C HIS A 44 -11.00 -2.64 -7.12
N ALA A 45 -9.78 -2.20 -7.43
CA ALA A 45 -8.96 -2.73 -8.51
C ALA A 45 -7.73 -3.49 -7.99
N ASP A 46 -7.40 -4.59 -8.63
CA ASP A 46 -6.16 -5.32 -8.36
C ASP A 46 -5.02 -4.68 -9.14
N LEU A 47 -3.97 -4.25 -8.43
CA LEU A 47 -2.82 -3.54 -9.01
C LEU A 47 -1.69 -4.50 -9.42
N GLY A 48 -1.80 -5.78 -9.08
CA GLY A 48 -0.84 -6.82 -9.41
C GLY A 48 -0.01 -7.30 -8.21
N THR A 49 1.11 -7.95 -8.51
CA THR A 49 2.00 -8.58 -7.52
C THR A 49 3.35 -7.87 -7.52
N PHE A 50 3.87 -7.57 -6.33
CA PHE A 50 5.11 -6.82 -6.12
C PHE A 50 6.05 -7.56 -5.17
N THR A 51 7.36 -7.47 -5.37
CA THR A 51 8.37 -8.26 -4.63
C THR A 51 8.96 -7.57 -3.42
N ASP A 52 9.10 -6.24 -3.45
CA ASP A 52 9.87 -5.51 -2.42
C ASP A 52 9.11 -4.35 -1.81
N HIS A 53 8.29 -3.69 -2.62
CA HIS A 53 7.51 -2.52 -2.22
C HIS A 53 6.39 -2.23 -3.21
N PHE A 54 5.47 -1.39 -2.77
CA PHE A 54 4.49 -0.72 -3.60
C PHE A 54 4.67 0.79 -3.48
N SER A 55 4.59 1.53 -4.58
CA SER A 55 4.69 2.99 -4.61
C SER A 55 3.49 3.58 -5.33
N ALA A 56 2.99 4.70 -4.81
CA ALA A 56 1.95 5.47 -5.48
C ALA A 56 2.23 6.96 -5.36
N THR A 57 1.87 7.68 -6.42
CA THR A 57 1.86 9.15 -6.43
C THR A 57 0.61 9.65 -5.72
N VAL A 58 0.77 10.30 -4.57
CA VAL A 58 -0.33 10.77 -3.73
C VAL A 58 -0.43 12.31 -3.85
N PRO A 59 -1.58 12.87 -4.25
CA PRO A 59 -1.81 14.32 -4.27
C PRO A 59 -1.56 14.99 -2.93
N ALA A 60 -1.37 16.31 -2.93
CA ALA A 60 -1.24 17.11 -1.71
C ALA A 60 -2.43 16.85 -0.77
N HIS A 61 -2.16 16.63 0.51
CA HIS A 61 -3.17 16.28 1.53
C HIS A 61 -4.02 15.02 1.20
N GLY A 62 -3.61 14.22 0.21
CA GLY A 62 -4.32 13.03 -0.22
C GLY A 62 -3.89 11.77 0.52
N ALA A 63 -4.65 10.69 0.27
CA ALA A 63 -4.32 9.36 0.75
C ALA A 63 -4.65 8.30 -0.31
N VAL A 64 -3.82 7.26 -0.38
CA VAL A 64 -4.11 6.03 -1.11
C VAL A 64 -4.21 4.89 -0.10
N MET A 65 -5.24 4.06 -0.21
CA MET A 65 -5.43 2.90 0.67
C MET A 65 -5.36 1.61 -0.14
N VAL A 66 -4.44 0.72 0.24
CA VAL A 66 -4.27 -0.57 -0.41
C VAL A 66 -4.33 -1.71 0.58
N ARG A 67 -4.83 -2.85 0.12
CA ARG A 67 -4.66 -4.15 0.78
C ARG A 67 -3.48 -4.87 0.14
N VAL A 68 -2.54 -5.29 0.98
CA VAL A 68 -1.37 -6.07 0.61
C VAL A 68 -1.53 -7.49 1.14
N THR A 69 -1.48 -8.49 0.27
CA THR A 69 -1.64 -9.89 0.66
C THR A 69 -0.39 -10.67 0.24
N PRO A 70 0.39 -11.25 1.16
CA PRO A 70 1.49 -12.16 0.81
C PRO A 70 1.01 -13.31 -0.07
#